data_AF-A0ABD2MGA5-F1
#
_entry.id   AF-A0ABD2MGA5-F1
#
_cell.length_a   1.000
_cell.length_b   1.000
_cell.length_c   1.000
_cell.angle_alpha   90.00
_cell.angle_beta   90.00
_cell.angle_gamma   90.00
#
_symmetry.space_group_name_H-M   'P 1'
#
loop_
_entity.id
_entity.type
_entity.pdbx_description
1 polymer ?
#
loop_
_entity_poly.entity_id
_entity_poly.type
_entity_poly.pdbx_seq_one_letter_code
_entity_poly.pdbx_strand_id
1 'polypeptide(L)'
;MERWWNQYTSLPFPDNLAILIGASIKGEDMRSRAVKRTMVRYVCVTFTITLTLISPKVKKRFPTLDHFIESGLLTKDEKRIMEELDEDLPNYHKYWLPLAWASKMVINAREEGLIRNDECIEKILDELNQFRNKCGGLLDYDWISVPLVYTQVVTIAVYSYFLISVVGNQHLNEGSDDVISARFPLIPVLEFFFYMGWLKVAETLINPFGDDDDDFEVMWMVDRHLQVGYLLVDQIPAKLPKLTKDMYWNNIAPVALPFTKASEGYMTEYPVTSTREISVSNIDQEIIMPQLSKVGRNSVGGTGKKFKLLKAAGFSLKNVTSGDKPDSDDIDEDFPRNDCPGVDESHPLCEAFEKLRKQRSEDQQKRLQRMLEHLKKKDEKKTE
;
A
#
# COMPACT_ATOMS: atom_id res chain seq x y z
N MET A 1 -15.90 7.05 -6.20
CA MET A 1 -14.51 7.28 -5.72
C MET A 1 -14.22 6.52 -4.43
N GLU A 2 -14.98 6.73 -3.35
CA GLU A 2 -14.76 6.01 -2.08
C GLU A 2 -14.72 4.48 -2.23
N ARG A 3 -15.71 3.90 -2.91
CA ARG A 3 -15.76 2.47 -3.22
C ARG A 3 -14.56 1.97 -4.03
N TRP A 4 -14.07 2.76 -4.98
CA TRP A 4 -12.89 2.42 -5.77
C TRP A 4 -11.64 2.36 -4.88
N TRP A 5 -11.45 3.35 -4.02
CA TRP A 5 -10.33 3.38 -3.08
C TRP A 5 -10.40 2.27 -2.05
N ASN A 6 -11.59 1.99 -1.51
CA ASN A 6 -11.76 0.91 -0.54
C ASN A 6 -11.49 -0.47 -1.16
N GLN A 7 -11.85 -0.69 -2.43
CA GLN A 7 -11.46 -1.89 -3.18
C GLN A 7 -9.94 -1.99 -3.33
N TYR A 8 -9.26 -0.89 -3.69
CA TYR A 8 -7.80 -0.84 -3.75
C TYR A 8 -7.14 -1.19 -2.41
N THR A 9 -7.59 -0.58 -1.31
CA THR A 9 -7.04 -0.85 0.03
C THR A 9 -7.37 -2.26 0.56
N SER A 10 -8.42 -2.88 0.01
CA SER A 10 -8.79 -4.26 0.31
C SER A 10 -7.94 -5.29 -0.43
N LEU A 11 -7.10 -4.91 -1.41
CA LEU A 11 -6.19 -5.84 -2.07
C LEU A 11 -5.15 -6.38 -1.06
N PRO A 12 -5.15 -7.70 -0.76
CA PRO A 12 -4.25 -8.23 0.24
C PRO A 12 -2.87 -8.53 -0.36
N PHE A 13 -1.83 -8.10 0.36
CA PHE A 13 -0.43 -8.38 0.05
C PHE A 13 0.09 -9.47 1.00
N PRO A 14 0.75 -10.54 0.49
CA PRO A 14 1.20 -11.65 1.32
C PRO A 14 2.49 -11.36 2.12
N ASP A 15 3.08 -10.18 1.96
CA ASP A 15 4.41 -9.80 2.46
C ASP A 15 4.52 -9.92 3.98
N ASN A 16 3.57 -9.36 4.73
CA ASN A 16 3.55 -9.42 6.19
C ASN A 16 3.57 -10.87 6.67
N LEU A 17 2.71 -11.70 6.06
CA LEU A 17 2.60 -13.10 6.37
C LEU A 17 3.88 -13.87 5.99
N ALA A 18 4.46 -13.60 4.83
CA ALA A 18 5.70 -14.22 4.39
C ALA A 18 6.88 -13.87 5.30
N ILE A 19 7.00 -12.61 5.74
CA ILE A 19 8.01 -12.17 6.71
C ILE A 19 7.82 -12.91 8.04
N LEU A 20 6.58 -12.99 8.53
CA LEU A 20 6.26 -13.65 9.78
C LEU A 20 6.53 -15.16 9.75
N ILE A 21 6.17 -15.83 8.66
CA ILE A 21 6.47 -17.25 8.42
C ILE A 21 7.99 -17.47 8.37
N GLY A 22 8.72 -16.62 7.64
CA GLY A 22 10.18 -16.69 7.53
C GLY A 22 10.90 -16.50 8.87
N ALA A 23 10.39 -15.62 9.73
CA ALA A 23 10.94 -15.38 11.07
C ALA A 23 10.58 -16.49 12.08
N SER A 24 9.39 -17.08 11.95
CA SER A 24 8.86 -18.07 12.91
C SER A 24 9.43 -19.46 12.70
N ILE A 25 9.63 -19.88 11.44
CA ILE A 25 10.15 -21.21 11.08
C ILE A 25 11.65 -21.10 10.80
N LYS A 26 12.46 -21.49 11.79
CA LYS A 26 13.92 -21.33 11.77
C LYS A 26 14.69 -22.43 11.01
N GLY A 27 14.04 -23.55 10.69
CA GLY A 27 14.72 -24.67 10.03
C GLY A 27 15.12 -24.34 8.59
N GLU A 28 16.36 -24.71 8.23
CA GLU A 28 16.89 -24.67 6.86
C GLU A 28 16.78 -26.03 6.15
N ASP A 29 16.25 -27.03 6.85
CA ASP A 29 16.00 -28.36 6.32
C ASP A 29 14.97 -28.32 5.18
N MET A 30 15.02 -29.36 4.35
CA MET A 30 14.13 -29.51 3.20
C MET A 30 12.65 -29.47 3.61
N ARG A 31 12.31 -30.00 4.80
CA ARG A 31 10.95 -30.00 5.33
C ARG A 31 10.51 -28.59 5.72
N SER A 32 11.29 -27.85 6.50
CA SER A 32 11.00 -26.45 6.84
C SER A 32 10.86 -25.56 5.61
N ARG A 33 11.73 -25.74 4.61
CA ARG A 33 11.61 -25.03 3.33
C ARG A 33 10.30 -25.35 2.61
N ALA A 34 9.92 -26.62 2.55
CA ALA A 34 8.68 -27.06 1.92
C ALA A 34 7.44 -26.49 2.64
N VAL A 35 7.43 -26.50 3.99
CA VAL A 35 6.34 -25.94 4.80
C VAL A 35 6.19 -24.45 4.53
N LYS A 36 7.28 -23.67 4.65
CA LYS A 36 7.29 -22.22 4.41
C LYS A 36 6.77 -21.85 3.02
N ARG A 37 7.27 -22.50 1.97
CA ARG A 37 6.86 -22.24 0.58
C ARG A 37 5.41 -22.65 0.34
N THR A 38 4.96 -23.76 0.91
CA THR A 38 3.58 -24.24 0.75
C THR A 38 2.57 -23.29 1.40
N MET A 39 2.88 -22.78 2.60
CA MET A 39 2.01 -21.80 3.28
C MET A 39 1.84 -20.51 2.46
N VAL A 40 2.94 -19.95 1.95
CA VAL A 40 2.89 -18.76 1.08
C VAL A 40 2.15 -19.06 -0.23
N ARG A 41 2.37 -20.24 -0.81
CA ARG A 41 1.69 -20.67 -2.04
C ARG A 41 0.18 -20.74 -1.83
N TYR A 42 -0.30 -21.31 -0.73
CA TYR A 42 -1.74 -21.36 -0.42
C TYR A 42 -2.37 -19.97 -0.32
N VAL A 43 -1.66 -19.02 0.28
CA VAL A 43 -2.12 -17.62 0.37
C VAL A 43 -2.21 -17.00 -1.03
N CYS A 44 -1.21 -17.24 -1.89
CA CYS A 44 -1.21 -16.78 -3.28
C CYS A 44 -2.30 -17.47 -4.12
N VAL A 45 -2.57 -18.75 -3.88
CA VAL A 45 -3.67 -19.49 -4.52
C VAL A 45 -5.01 -18.88 -4.15
N THR A 46 -5.26 -18.63 -2.86
CA THR A 46 -6.50 -17.96 -2.43
C THR A 46 -6.66 -16.60 -3.09
N PHE A 47 -5.61 -15.77 -3.11
CA PHE A 47 -5.65 -14.49 -3.83
C PHE A 47 -5.99 -14.66 -5.31
N THR A 48 -5.35 -15.62 -5.99
CA THR A 48 -5.56 -15.86 -7.42
C THR A 48 -6.97 -16.38 -7.70
N ILE A 49 -7.49 -17.32 -6.90
CA ILE A 49 -8.88 -17.79 -7.02
C ILE A 49 -9.85 -16.63 -6.82
N THR A 50 -9.68 -15.83 -5.76
CA THR A 50 -10.52 -14.64 -5.53
C THR A 50 -10.49 -13.71 -6.75
N LEU A 51 -9.32 -13.44 -7.33
CA LEU A 51 -9.20 -12.62 -8.53
C LEU A 51 -9.86 -13.24 -9.77
N THR A 52 -9.86 -14.57 -9.93
CA THR A 52 -10.57 -15.21 -11.05
C THR A 52 -12.08 -15.06 -10.97
N LEU A 53 -12.63 -14.77 -9.78
CA LEU A 53 -14.07 -14.53 -9.60
C LEU A 53 -14.46 -13.10 -9.99
N ILE A 54 -13.57 -12.12 -9.79
CA ILE A 54 -13.91 -10.69 -9.94
C ILE A 54 -13.27 -10.03 -11.17
N SER A 55 -12.11 -10.51 -11.65
CA SER A 55 -11.36 -9.87 -12.75
C SER A 55 -11.39 -10.71 -14.03
N PRO A 56 -11.94 -10.19 -15.14
CA PRO A 56 -11.89 -10.85 -16.44
C PRO A 56 -10.45 -11.12 -16.92
N LYS A 57 -9.51 -10.21 -16.67
CA LYS A 57 -8.07 -10.37 -17.01
C LYS A 57 -7.50 -11.64 -16.40
N VAL A 58 -7.76 -11.87 -15.11
CA VAL A 58 -7.24 -13.03 -14.38
C VAL A 58 -8.01 -14.30 -14.75
N LYS A 59 -9.33 -14.22 -14.95
CA LYS A 59 -10.14 -15.35 -15.42
C LYS A 59 -9.73 -15.84 -16.81
N LYS A 60 -9.36 -14.94 -17.73
CA LYS A 60 -8.80 -15.29 -19.04
C LYS A 60 -7.46 -16.02 -18.94
N ARG A 61 -6.63 -15.67 -17.93
CA ARG A 61 -5.34 -16.33 -17.67
C ARG A 61 -5.49 -17.68 -16.98
N PHE A 62 -6.45 -17.82 -16.06
CA PHE A 62 -6.71 -19.06 -15.33
C PHE A 62 -8.20 -19.49 -15.44
N PRO A 63 -8.63 -20.00 -16.61
CA PRO A 63 -10.03 -20.37 -16.81
C PRO A 63 -10.49 -21.55 -15.94
N THR A 64 -9.62 -22.57 -15.82
CA THR A 64 -9.88 -23.85 -15.12
C THR A 64 -8.81 -24.14 -14.08
N LEU A 65 -9.09 -25.08 -13.16
CA LEU A 65 -8.12 -25.54 -12.15
C LEU A 65 -6.88 -26.22 -12.77
N ASP A 66 -6.96 -26.75 -13.99
CA ASP A 66 -5.79 -27.31 -14.68
C ASP A 66 -4.73 -26.23 -14.95
N HIS A 67 -5.14 -25.00 -15.28
CA HIS A 67 -4.22 -23.88 -15.48
C HIS A 67 -3.51 -23.48 -14.18
N PHE A 68 -4.11 -23.73 -13.01
CA PHE A 68 -3.44 -23.55 -11.72
C PHE A 68 -2.35 -24.61 -11.49
N ILE A 69 -2.52 -25.84 -12.01
CA ILE A 69 -1.47 -26.87 -11.95
C ILE A 69 -0.33 -26.51 -12.92
N GLU A 70 -0.66 -26.18 -14.16
CA GLU A 70 0.34 -25.87 -15.20
C GLU A 70 1.20 -24.64 -14.82
N SER A 71 0.61 -23.68 -14.12
CA SER A 71 1.33 -22.52 -13.58
C SER A 71 2.08 -22.77 -12.28
N GLY A 72 1.96 -23.97 -11.70
CA GLY A 72 2.64 -24.36 -10.45
C GLY A 72 2.05 -23.73 -9.18
N LEU A 73 0.82 -23.22 -9.25
CA LEU A 73 0.08 -22.70 -8.10
C LEU A 73 -0.53 -23.82 -7.26
N LEU A 74 -1.07 -24.87 -7.92
CA LEU A 74 -1.67 -26.04 -7.26
C LEU A 74 -0.92 -27.33 -7.62
N THR A 75 -0.97 -28.30 -6.72
CA THR A 75 -0.56 -29.68 -7.01
C THR A 75 -1.76 -30.51 -7.51
N LYS A 76 -1.47 -31.67 -8.12
CA LYS A 76 -2.52 -32.59 -8.60
C LYS A 76 -3.41 -33.10 -7.45
N ASP A 77 -2.81 -33.39 -6.31
CA ASP A 77 -3.53 -33.88 -5.13
C ASP A 77 -4.43 -32.80 -4.54
N GLU A 78 -3.96 -31.56 -4.48
CA GLU A 78 -4.76 -30.42 -4.02
C GLU A 78 -5.94 -30.15 -4.96
N LYS A 79 -5.72 -30.20 -6.28
CA LYS A 79 -6.80 -30.06 -7.27
C LYS A 79 -7.87 -31.12 -7.05
N ARG A 80 -7.48 -32.39 -6.87
CA ARG A 80 -8.43 -33.49 -6.63
C ARG A 80 -9.32 -33.20 -5.41
N ILE A 81 -8.74 -32.75 -4.29
CA ILE A 81 -9.51 -32.41 -3.09
C ILE A 81 -10.45 -31.23 -3.36
N MET A 82 -10.01 -30.21 -4.11
CA MET A 82 -10.88 -29.10 -4.49
C MET A 82 -12.06 -29.56 -5.36
N GLU A 83 -11.81 -30.43 -6.33
CA GLU A 83 -12.83 -30.98 -7.23
C GLU A 83 -13.84 -31.87 -6.48
N GLU A 84 -13.37 -32.75 -5.59
CA GLU A 84 -14.24 -33.57 -4.72
C GLU A 84 -15.17 -32.69 -3.88
N LEU A 85 -14.63 -31.62 -3.27
CA LEU A 85 -15.45 -30.66 -2.53
C LEU A 85 -16.40 -29.88 -3.45
N ASP A 86 -15.99 -29.54 -4.68
CA ASP A 86 -16.82 -28.86 -5.67
C ASP A 86 -18.02 -29.72 -6.10
N GLU A 87 -17.83 -31.04 -6.21
CA GLU A 87 -18.90 -32.00 -6.45
C GLU A 87 -19.88 -32.08 -5.27
N ASP A 88 -19.37 -32.13 -4.05
CA ASP A 88 -20.20 -32.18 -2.83
C ASP A 88 -20.99 -30.87 -2.61
N LEU A 89 -20.40 -29.72 -2.95
CA LEU A 89 -20.93 -28.39 -2.67
C LEU A 89 -20.79 -27.43 -3.87
N PRO A 90 -21.56 -27.62 -4.96
CA PRO A 90 -21.35 -26.87 -6.21
C PRO A 90 -21.72 -25.38 -6.13
N ASN A 91 -22.56 -24.99 -5.18
CA ASN A 91 -23.10 -23.63 -5.11
C ASN A 91 -22.16 -22.60 -4.45
N TYR A 92 -21.01 -23.03 -3.92
CA TYR A 92 -20.12 -22.17 -3.14
C TYR A 92 -18.71 -22.18 -3.71
N HIS A 93 -18.17 -21.00 -4.03
CA HIS A 93 -16.78 -20.85 -4.45
C HIS A 93 -15.81 -21.07 -3.28
N LYS A 94 -14.77 -21.87 -3.51
CA LYS A 94 -13.87 -22.41 -2.47
C LYS A 94 -12.55 -21.66 -2.37
N TYR A 95 -12.58 -20.34 -2.53
CA TYR A 95 -11.39 -19.49 -2.38
C TYR A 95 -10.77 -19.56 -0.98
N TRP A 96 -11.58 -19.86 0.04
CA TRP A 96 -11.18 -19.95 1.44
C TRP A 96 -10.46 -21.26 1.80
N LEU A 97 -10.55 -22.29 0.96
CA LEU A 97 -10.03 -23.63 1.25
C LEU A 97 -8.50 -23.68 1.37
N PRO A 98 -7.70 -23.05 0.48
CA PRO A 98 -6.24 -23.01 0.64
C PRO A 98 -5.80 -22.30 1.94
N LEU A 99 -6.51 -21.25 2.38
CA LEU A 99 -6.22 -20.63 3.67
C LEU A 99 -6.51 -21.58 4.85
N ALA A 100 -7.56 -22.39 4.77
CA ALA A 100 -7.83 -23.40 5.79
C ALA A 100 -6.70 -24.45 5.84
N TRP A 101 -6.19 -24.88 4.68
CA TRP A 101 -4.99 -25.74 4.62
C TRP A 101 -3.76 -25.05 5.17
N ALA A 102 -3.57 -23.75 4.91
CA ALA A 102 -2.47 -22.98 5.48
C ALA A 102 -2.54 -22.94 7.01
N SER A 103 -3.72 -22.68 7.59
CA SER A 103 -3.94 -22.72 9.04
C SER A 103 -3.64 -24.10 9.62
N LYS A 104 -4.09 -25.18 8.98
CA LYS A 104 -3.76 -26.55 9.42
C LYS A 104 -2.25 -26.84 9.32
N MET A 105 -1.58 -26.32 8.30
CA MET A 105 -0.13 -26.43 8.17
C MET A 105 0.62 -25.71 9.29
N VAL A 106 0.14 -24.57 9.79
CA VAL A 106 0.73 -23.88 10.96
C VAL A 106 0.70 -24.79 12.19
N ILE A 107 -0.46 -25.41 12.46
CA ILE A 107 -0.64 -26.30 13.61
C ILE A 107 0.26 -27.54 13.49
N ASN A 108 0.30 -28.17 12.31
CA ASN A 108 1.17 -29.32 12.09
C ASN A 108 2.66 -28.93 12.23
N ALA A 109 3.07 -27.74 11.76
CA ALA A 109 4.44 -27.25 11.94
C ALA A 109 4.80 -27.02 13.42
N ARG A 110 3.81 -26.71 14.27
CA ARG A 110 3.99 -26.65 15.72
C ARG A 110 4.15 -28.04 16.33
N GLU A 111 3.29 -29.00 15.95
CA GLU A 111 3.37 -30.40 16.41
C GLU A 111 4.70 -31.06 16.00
N GLU A 112 5.21 -30.73 14.82
CA GLU A 112 6.53 -31.14 14.32
C GLU A 112 7.71 -30.42 15.02
N GLY A 113 7.44 -29.44 15.89
CA GLY A 113 8.46 -28.69 16.61
C GLY A 113 9.22 -27.65 15.78
N LEU A 114 8.77 -27.35 14.55
CA LEU A 114 9.38 -26.34 13.67
C LEU A 114 9.16 -24.92 14.22
N ILE A 115 7.97 -24.68 14.79
CA ILE A 115 7.62 -23.44 15.49
C ILE A 115 7.77 -23.67 16.99
N ARG A 116 8.59 -22.85 17.65
CA ARG A 116 8.89 -23.02 19.09
C ARG A 116 7.97 -22.25 20.03
N ASN A 117 7.46 -21.11 19.60
CA ASN A 117 6.67 -20.21 20.43
C ASN A 117 5.21 -20.23 19.98
N ASP A 118 4.28 -20.41 20.92
CA ASP A 118 2.84 -20.40 20.61
C ASP A 118 2.35 -19.01 20.17
N GLU A 119 2.98 -17.94 20.66
CA GLU A 119 2.68 -16.56 20.23
C GLU A 119 2.89 -16.36 18.71
N CYS A 120 3.86 -17.07 18.11
CA CYS A 120 4.07 -17.01 16.66
C CYS A 120 2.90 -17.63 15.88
N ILE A 121 2.27 -18.66 16.44
CA ILE A 121 1.12 -19.34 15.81
C ILE A 121 -0.06 -18.39 15.77
N GLU A 122 -0.39 -17.78 16.91
CA GLU A 122 -1.49 -16.83 17.03
C GLU A 122 -1.32 -15.68 16.02
N LYS A 123 -0.14 -15.07 15.96
CA LYS A 123 0.15 -14.01 14.98
C LYS A 123 0.00 -14.47 13.53
N ILE A 124 0.44 -15.69 13.19
CA ILE A 124 0.30 -16.21 11.81
C ILE A 124 -1.17 -16.45 11.48
N LEU A 125 -1.94 -17.03 12.40
CA LEU A 125 -3.37 -17.28 12.20
C LEU A 125 -4.17 -15.98 12.09
N ASP A 126 -3.82 -14.96 12.88
CA ASP A 126 -4.45 -13.64 12.80
C ASP A 126 -4.17 -12.96 11.46
N GLU A 127 -2.93 -13.01 10.96
CA GLU A 127 -2.59 -12.48 9.64
C GLU A 127 -3.30 -13.25 8.50
N LEU A 128 -3.45 -14.58 8.63
CA LEU A 128 -4.24 -15.40 7.69
C LEU A 128 -5.71 -14.98 7.68
N ASN A 129 -6.29 -14.71 8.85
CA ASN A 129 -7.67 -14.24 8.97
C ASN A 129 -7.84 -12.82 8.40
N GLN A 130 -6.89 -11.92 8.64
CA GLN A 130 -6.90 -10.60 8.01
C GLN A 130 -6.82 -10.69 6.48
N PHE A 131 -5.96 -11.57 5.95
CA PHE A 131 -5.86 -11.82 4.52
C PHE A 131 -7.18 -12.36 3.94
N ARG A 132 -7.80 -13.34 4.63
CA ARG A 132 -9.13 -13.86 4.28
C ARG A 132 -10.18 -12.77 4.25
N ASN A 133 -10.23 -11.90 5.27
CA ASN A 133 -11.20 -10.82 5.37
C ASN A 133 -11.07 -9.82 4.23
N LYS A 134 -9.84 -9.52 3.82
CA LYS A 134 -9.56 -8.69 2.64
C LYS A 134 -10.06 -9.35 1.34
N CYS A 135 -9.76 -10.64 1.13
CA CYS A 135 -10.33 -11.40 0.00
C CYS A 135 -11.87 -11.44 0.02
N GLY A 136 -12.48 -11.64 1.19
CA GLY A 136 -13.94 -11.60 1.37
C GLY A 136 -14.52 -10.23 1.03
N GLY A 137 -13.90 -9.15 1.52
CA GLY A 137 -14.32 -7.79 1.22
C GLY A 137 -14.27 -7.46 -0.27
N LEU A 138 -13.30 -7.99 -1.01
CA LEU A 138 -13.27 -7.86 -2.48
C LEU A 138 -14.48 -8.55 -3.13
N LEU A 139 -14.85 -9.75 -2.67
CA LEU A 139 -16.03 -10.46 -3.16
C LEU A 139 -17.34 -9.76 -2.76
N ASP A 140 -17.39 -9.14 -1.59
CA ASP A 140 -18.56 -8.36 -1.15
C ASP A 140 -18.76 -7.13 -2.06
N TYR A 141 -17.67 -6.47 -2.47
CA TYR A 141 -17.74 -5.41 -3.47
C TYR A 141 -18.16 -5.93 -4.85
N ASP A 142 -17.74 -7.11 -5.28
CA ASP A 142 -18.20 -7.66 -6.55
C ASP A 142 -19.69 -8.03 -6.49
N TRP A 143 -20.10 -8.71 -5.42
CA TRP A 143 -21.48 -9.18 -5.25
C TRP A 143 -22.48 -8.03 -5.08
N ILE A 144 -22.17 -7.05 -4.22
CA ILE A 144 -23.06 -5.92 -3.93
C ILE A 144 -22.62 -4.71 -4.73
N SER A 145 -23.01 -4.65 -6.00
CA SER A 145 -22.80 -3.50 -6.89
C SER A 145 -23.55 -2.23 -6.44
N VAL A 146 -23.18 -1.07 -6.99
CA VAL A 146 -23.97 0.17 -6.80
C VAL A 146 -25.39 -0.09 -7.33
N PRO A 147 -26.45 0.28 -6.58
CA PRO A 147 -27.82 0.02 -7.01
C PRO A 147 -28.08 0.51 -8.43
N LEU A 148 -28.60 -0.37 -9.28
CA LEU A 148 -28.79 -0.11 -10.71
C LEU A 148 -29.65 1.14 -10.95
N VAL A 149 -30.63 1.40 -10.08
CA VAL A 149 -31.47 2.61 -10.17
C VAL A 149 -30.65 3.90 -10.05
N TYR A 150 -29.57 3.94 -9.27
CA TYR A 150 -28.74 5.12 -9.12
C TYR A 150 -27.95 5.41 -10.40
N THR A 151 -27.35 4.39 -11.02
CA THR A 151 -26.64 4.56 -12.29
C THR A 151 -27.61 4.97 -13.39
N GLN A 152 -28.79 4.33 -13.47
CA GLN A 152 -29.83 4.67 -14.44
C GLN A 152 -30.34 6.11 -14.31
N VAL A 153 -30.65 6.57 -13.09
CA VAL A 153 -31.16 7.94 -12.87
C VAL A 153 -30.13 8.98 -13.32
N VAL A 154 -28.85 8.79 -12.98
CA VAL A 154 -27.78 9.70 -13.39
C VAL A 154 -27.60 9.70 -14.91
N THR A 155 -27.58 8.53 -15.54
CA THR A 155 -27.47 8.44 -17.01
C THR A 155 -28.65 9.11 -17.72
N ILE A 156 -29.89 8.87 -17.26
CA ILE A 156 -31.09 9.50 -17.83
C ILE A 156 -31.02 11.02 -17.67
N ALA A 157 -30.60 11.53 -16.51
CA ALA A 157 -30.49 12.97 -16.26
C ALA A 157 -29.48 13.63 -17.22
N VAL A 158 -28.28 13.07 -17.35
CA VAL A 158 -27.24 13.59 -18.25
C VAL A 158 -27.68 13.50 -19.71
N TYR A 159 -28.25 12.37 -20.12
CA TYR A 159 -28.62 12.15 -21.53
C TYR A 159 -29.84 12.97 -21.94
N SER A 160 -30.84 13.12 -21.07
CA SER A 160 -32.00 13.98 -21.34
C SER A 160 -31.63 15.46 -21.38
N TYR A 161 -30.71 15.91 -20.51
CA TYR A 161 -30.14 17.25 -20.58
C TYR A 161 -29.53 17.49 -21.97
N PHE A 162 -28.67 16.59 -22.45
CA PHE A 162 -28.05 16.77 -23.77
C PHE A 162 -29.02 16.60 -24.94
N LEU A 163 -30.03 15.73 -24.83
CA LEU A 163 -31.07 15.60 -25.85
C LEU A 163 -31.82 16.93 -26.04
N ILE A 164 -32.19 17.59 -24.94
CA ILE A 164 -32.87 18.88 -24.97
C ILE A 164 -31.90 19.98 -25.42
N SER A 165 -30.67 19.99 -24.91
CA SER A 165 -29.65 20.97 -25.27
C SER A 165 -29.26 20.92 -26.74
N VAL A 166 -29.27 19.74 -27.37
CA VAL A 166 -29.03 19.60 -28.82
C VAL A 166 -30.12 20.30 -29.62
N VAL A 167 -31.39 20.17 -29.23
CA VAL A 167 -32.51 20.83 -29.91
C VAL A 167 -32.56 22.32 -29.59
N GLY A 168 -32.33 22.69 -28.32
CA GLY A 168 -32.45 24.06 -27.81
C GLY A 168 -31.35 25.00 -28.27
N ASN A 169 -30.14 24.49 -28.55
CA ASN A 169 -28.99 25.28 -28.99
C ASN A 169 -28.79 25.29 -30.52
N GLN A 170 -29.82 24.92 -31.30
CA GLN A 170 -29.77 25.07 -32.76
C GLN A 170 -29.88 26.55 -33.15
N HIS A 171 -28.97 27.02 -34.00
CA HIS A 171 -29.02 28.38 -34.55
C HIS A 171 -30.01 28.41 -35.72
N LEU A 172 -31.15 29.09 -35.53
CA LEU A 172 -32.25 29.11 -36.51
C LEU A 172 -32.18 30.27 -37.53
N ASN A 173 -31.27 31.25 -37.34
CA ASN A 173 -31.18 32.45 -38.18
C ASN A 173 -29.80 32.64 -38.82
N GLU A 174 -29.75 32.77 -40.15
CA GLU A 174 -28.55 33.06 -40.95
C GLU A 174 -28.23 34.57 -41.07
N GLY A 175 -28.82 35.43 -40.22
CA GLY A 175 -28.87 36.88 -40.44
C GLY A 175 -28.06 37.79 -39.52
N SER A 176 -27.19 37.27 -38.65
CA SER A 176 -26.43 38.09 -37.69
C SER A 176 -24.95 37.72 -37.65
N ASP A 177 -24.09 38.73 -37.65
CA ASP A 177 -22.62 38.75 -37.87
C ASP A 177 -21.73 37.86 -36.96
N ASP A 178 -22.29 36.98 -36.13
CA ASP A 178 -21.52 36.03 -35.32
C ASP A 178 -21.29 34.69 -36.06
N VAL A 179 -20.51 34.76 -37.13
CA VAL A 179 -20.21 33.62 -38.03
C VAL A 179 -19.53 32.45 -37.29
N ILE A 180 -18.80 32.74 -36.21
CA ILE A 180 -18.05 31.74 -35.42
C ILE A 180 -18.99 30.94 -34.51
N SER A 181 -19.92 31.61 -33.81
CA SER A 181 -20.91 30.95 -32.94
C SER A 181 -21.99 30.22 -33.74
N ALA A 182 -22.38 30.77 -34.91
CA ALA A 182 -23.38 30.18 -35.78
C ALA A 182 -22.94 28.87 -36.46
N ARG A 183 -21.63 28.68 -36.68
CA ARG A 183 -21.10 27.49 -37.38
C ARG A 183 -20.67 26.36 -36.43
N PHE A 184 -20.25 26.68 -35.20
CA PHE A 184 -19.80 25.69 -34.22
C PHE A 184 -20.25 26.06 -32.80
N PRO A 185 -21.03 25.19 -32.11
CA PRO A 185 -21.52 25.48 -30.77
C PRO A 185 -20.44 25.22 -29.71
N LEU A 186 -19.49 26.16 -29.56
CA LEU A 186 -18.35 26.01 -28.64
C LEU A 186 -18.78 25.79 -27.18
N ILE A 187 -19.73 26.59 -26.66
CA ILE A 187 -20.16 26.50 -25.27
C ILE A 187 -20.88 25.17 -24.96
N PRO A 188 -21.88 24.72 -25.74
CA PRO A 188 -22.49 23.39 -25.55
C PRO A 188 -21.51 22.23 -25.68
N VAL A 189 -20.48 22.35 -26.54
CA VAL A 189 -19.43 21.33 -26.65
C VAL A 189 -18.56 21.28 -25.38
N LEU A 190 -18.19 22.43 -24.81
CA LEU A 190 -17.47 22.46 -23.54
C LEU A 190 -18.30 21.88 -22.39
N GLU A 191 -19.59 22.22 -22.32
CA GLU A 191 -20.53 21.64 -21.36
C GLU A 191 -20.66 20.12 -21.54
N PHE A 192 -20.69 19.66 -22.80
CA PHE A 192 -20.66 18.23 -23.13
C PHE A 192 -19.44 17.54 -22.53
N PHE A 193 -18.24 18.05 -22.79
CA PHE A 193 -17.02 17.47 -22.24
C PHE A 193 -17.02 17.45 -20.71
N PHE A 194 -17.56 18.48 -20.05
CA PHE A 194 -17.61 18.53 -18.60
C PHE A 194 -18.56 17.49 -18.01
N TYR A 195 -19.84 17.48 -18.41
CA TYR A 195 -20.83 16.55 -17.82
C TYR A 195 -20.66 15.11 -18.31
N MET A 196 -20.38 14.89 -19.60
CA MET A 196 -20.09 13.54 -20.09
C MET A 196 -18.75 13.04 -19.58
N GLY A 197 -17.73 13.90 -19.49
CA GLY A 197 -16.45 13.55 -18.89
C GLY A 197 -16.63 13.11 -17.44
N TRP A 198 -17.41 13.84 -16.65
CA TRP A 198 -17.68 13.46 -15.27
C TRP A 198 -18.47 12.15 -15.16
N LEU A 199 -19.46 11.92 -16.04
CA LEU A 199 -20.15 10.62 -16.13
C LEU A 199 -19.17 9.50 -16.48
N LYS A 200 -18.25 9.72 -17.42
CA LYS A 200 -17.21 8.74 -17.81
C LYS A 200 -16.21 8.43 -16.70
N VAL A 201 -15.89 9.40 -15.85
CA VAL A 201 -15.11 9.14 -14.62
C VAL A 201 -15.87 8.18 -13.68
N ALA A 202 -17.19 8.33 -13.55
CA ALA A 202 -17.96 7.39 -12.73
C ALA A 202 -18.06 5.98 -13.37
N GLU A 203 -18.21 5.91 -14.69
CA GLU A 203 -18.28 4.64 -15.44
C GLU A 203 -16.97 3.85 -15.36
N THR A 204 -15.82 4.49 -15.53
CA THR A 204 -14.51 3.83 -15.42
C THR A 204 -14.23 3.32 -14.01
N LEU A 205 -14.58 4.10 -12.99
CA LEU A 205 -14.31 3.73 -11.59
C LEU A 205 -15.30 2.71 -11.00
N ILE A 206 -16.36 2.32 -11.73
CA ILE A 206 -17.39 1.42 -11.19
C ILE A 206 -16.87 0.00 -10.99
N ASN A 207 -16.01 -0.47 -11.90
CA ASN A 207 -15.40 -1.80 -11.86
C ASN A 207 -13.89 -1.69 -12.15
N PRO A 208 -13.05 -1.53 -11.12
CA PRO A 208 -11.61 -1.38 -11.29
C PRO A 208 -10.86 -2.68 -11.61
N PHE A 209 -11.57 -3.80 -11.80
CA PHE A 209 -11.00 -5.11 -12.10
C PHE A 209 -11.13 -5.50 -13.57
N GLY A 210 -11.61 -4.58 -14.41
CA GLY A 210 -11.90 -4.77 -15.82
C GLY A 210 -10.68 -4.80 -16.74
N ASP A 211 -10.93 -4.40 -18.00
CA ASP A 211 -9.95 -4.36 -19.08
C ASP A 211 -9.50 -2.93 -19.47
N ASP A 212 -9.88 -1.91 -18.70
CA ASP A 212 -9.53 -0.52 -18.98
C ASP A 212 -8.07 -0.21 -18.58
N ASP A 213 -7.54 0.92 -19.08
CA ASP A 213 -6.15 1.36 -18.87
C ASP A 213 -5.87 1.79 -17.42
N ASP A 214 -6.89 2.30 -16.72
CA ASP A 214 -6.79 2.79 -15.32
C ASP A 214 -7.23 1.73 -14.28
N ASP A 215 -7.54 0.51 -14.73
CA ASP A 215 -7.87 -0.61 -13.86
C ASP A 215 -6.66 -1.14 -13.10
N PHE A 216 -6.92 -1.86 -12.00
CA PHE A 216 -5.85 -2.43 -11.19
C PHE A 216 -5.04 -3.48 -11.95
N GLU A 217 -3.72 -3.40 -11.81
CA GLU A 217 -2.74 -4.30 -12.41
C GLU A 217 -2.65 -5.64 -11.66
N VAL A 218 -3.79 -6.29 -11.45
CA VAL A 218 -3.93 -7.52 -10.66
C VAL A 218 -3.20 -8.71 -11.26
N MET A 219 -3.01 -8.73 -12.58
CA MET A 219 -2.25 -9.80 -13.25
C MET A 219 -0.78 -9.78 -12.84
N TRP A 220 -0.17 -8.57 -12.77
CA TRP A 220 1.19 -8.41 -12.26
C TRP A 220 1.27 -8.74 -10.77
N MET A 221 0.25 -8.38 -9.99
CA MET A 221 0.22 -8.68 -8.55
C MET A 221 0.28 -10.19 -8.27
N VAL A 222 -0.44 -11.02 -9.04
CA VAL A 222 -0.40 -12.49 -8.91
C VAL A 222 1.04 -13.01 -9.03
N ASP A 223 1.77 -12.58 -10.06
CA ASP A 223 3.16 -13.01 -10.28
C ASP A 223 4.09 -12.47 -9.19
N ARG A 224 3.94 -11.19 -8.83
CA ARG A 224 4.74 -10.53 -7.81
C ARG A 224 4.55 -11.20 -6.44
N HIS A 225 3.32 -11.54 -6.07
CA HIS A 225 2.99 -12.18 -4.79
C HIS A 225 3.71 -13.51 -4.62
N LEU A 226 3.69 -14.35 -5.67
CA LEU A 226 4.36 -15.65 -5.64
C LEU A 226 5.90 -15.48 -5.60
N GLN A 227 6.45 -14.63 -6.45
CA GLN A 227 7.89 -14.41 -6.54
C GLN A 227 8.47 -13.81 -5.26
N VAL A 228 7.92 -12.67 -4.80
CA VAL A 228 8.37 -11.98 -3.58
C VAL A 228 8.12 -12.86 -2.36
N GLY A 229 6.96 -13.51 -2.27
CA GLY A 229 6.65 -14.41 -1.18
C GLY A 229 7.67 -15.54 -1.04
N TYR A 230 8.07 -16.17 -2.14
CA TYR A 230 9.12 -17.19 -2.12
C TYR A 230 10.50 -16.64 -1.76
N LEU A 231 10.85 -15.44 -2.23
CA LEU A 231 12.13 -14.79 -1.85
C LEU A 231 12.18 -14.52 -0.34
N LEU A 232 11.09 -13.99 0.24
CA LEU A 232 10.98 -13.65 1.65
C LEU A 232 11.14 -14.86 2.58
N VAL A 233 10.57 -16.02 2.23
CA VAL A 233 10.61 -17.20 3.11
C VAL A 233 11.81 -18.12 2.90
N ASP A 234 12.46 -18.05 1.74
CA ASP A 234 13.50 -18.98 1.30
C ASP A 234 14.88 -18.32 1.25
N GLN A 235 15.03 -17.26 0.44
CA GLN A 235 16.35 -16.68 0.12
C GLN A 235 16.87 -15.71 1.18
N ILE A 236 15.98 -14.88 1.75
CA ILE A 236 16.40 -13.83 2.70
C ILE A 236 16.89 -14.41 4.03
N PRO A 237 16.17 -15.35 4.69
CA PRO A 237 16.63 -15.89 5.97
C PRO A 237 18.00 -16.57 5.87
N ALA A 238 18.30 -17.19 4.73
CA ALA A 238 19.57 -17.88 4.49
C ALA A 238 20.75 -16.93 4.19
N LYS A 239 20.49 -15.66 3.86
CA LYS A 239 21.50 -14.69 3.38
C LYS A 239 21.59 -13.45 4.26
N LEU A 240 21.40 -13.60 5.56
CA LEU A 240 21.55 -12.49 6.49
C LEU A 240 22.99 -11.92 6.41
N PRO A 241 23.16 -10.61 6.18
CA PRO A 241 24.49 -10.00 6.19
C PRO A 241 25.17 -10.19 7.54
N LYS A 242 26.51 -10.30 7.54
CA LYS A 242 27.27 -10.39 8.78
C LYS A 242 27.05 -9.13 9.62
N LEU A 243 26.84 -9.32 10.92
CA LEU A 243 26.73 -8.22 11.87
C LEU A 243 28.06 -7.45 11.89
N THR A 244 27.99 -6.16 11.57
CA THR A 244 29.14 -5.25 11.56
C THR A 244 28.77 -3.99 12.33
N LYS A 245 29.77 -3.33 12.91
CA LYS A 245 29.59 -2.01 13.54
C LYS A 245 29.18 -1.02 12.47
N ASP A 246 28.16 -0.23 12.73
CA ASP A 246 27.74 0.84 11.83
C ASP A 246 28.75 2.01 11.87
N MET A 247 28.60 2.94 10.93
CA MET A 247 29.48 4.10 10.77
C MET A 247 29.52 5.01 12.01
N TYR A 248 28.47 5.04 12.81
CA TYR A 248 28.33 5.92 13.98
C TYR A 248 28.49 5.18 15.31
N TRP A 249 29.01 3.95 15.30
CA TRP A 249 29.09 3.07 16.48
C TRP A 249 29.70 3.70 17.73
N ASN A 250 30.69 4.59 17.58
CA ASN A 250 31.37 5.26 18.70
C ASN A 250 30.66 6.55 19.16
N ASN A 251 29.66 7.02 18.42
CA ASN A 251 28.89 8.22 18.73
C ASN A 251 27.53 7.83 19.31
N ILE A 252 26.97 8.68 20.19
CA ILE A 252 25.62 8.45 20.73
C ILE A 252 24.56 8.52 19.62
N ALA A 253 24.71 9.48 18.70
CA ALA A 253 23.89 9.64 17.51
C ALA A 253 24.63 10.51 16.46
N PRO A 254 24.34 10.37 15.16
CA PRO A 254 24.80 11.31 14.15
C PRO A 254 24.16 12.70 14.36
N VAL A 255 24.96 13.77 14.29
CA VAL A 255 24.47 15.16 14.39
C VAL A 255 23.61 15.53 13.18
N ALA A 256 24.04 15.12 11.98
CA ALA A 256 23.28 15.22 10.74
C ALA A 256 23.79 14.15 9.76
N LEU A 257 22.92 13.68 8.87
CA LEU A 257 23.32 12.82 7.76
C LEU A 257 23.85 13.70 6.61
N PRO A 258 24.81 13.19 5.79
CA PRO A 258 25.36 13.95 4.68
C PRO A 258 24.31 14.18 3.58
N PHE A 259 24.40 15.34 2.92
CA PHE A 259 23.56 15.72 1.79
C PHE A 259 24.35 15.65 0.49
N THR A 260 23.66 15.39 -0.61
CA THR A 260 24.22 15.55 -1.95
C THR A 260 24.26 17.02 -2.36
N LYS A 261 25.07 17.40 -3.36
CA LYS A 261 25.11 18.78 -3.89
C LYS A 261 23.73 19.27 -4.35
N ALA A 262 22.94 18.41 -4.99
CA ALA A 262 21.60 18.76 -5.46
C ALA A 262 20.62 19.05 -4.29
N SER A 263 20.90 18.53 -3.10
CA SER A 263 20.08 18.73 -1.90
C SER A 263 20.62 19.78 -0.93
N GLU A 264 21.62 20.58 -1.33
CA GLU A 264 22.23 21.61 -0.48
C GLU A 264 21.21 22.62 0.05
N GLY A 265 20.24 23.04 -0.79
CA GLY A 265 19.19 23.97 -0.39
C GLY A 265 18.26 23.46 0.73
N TYR A 266 18.18 22.13 0.91
CA TYR A 266 17.35 21.51 1.94
C TYR A 266 18.09 21.32 3.28
N MET A 267 19.39 21.60 3.36
CA MET A 267 20.18 21.37 4.58
C MET A 267 19.65 22.14 5.80
N THR A 268 19.04 23.30 5.55
CA THR A 268 18.50 24.18 6.59
C THR A 268 17.00 24.01 6.82
N GLU A 269 16.34 23.13 6.06
CA GLU A 269 14.92 22.85 6.24
C GLU A 269 14.74 21.86 7.40
N TYR A 270 14.12 22.33 8.47
CA TYR A 270 13.67 21.48 9.57
C TYR A 270 12.29 21.97 10.03
N PRO A 271 11.42 21.06 10.51
CA PRO A 271 10.12 21.44 11.02
C PRO A 271 10.27 22.46 12.16
N VAL A 272 9.78 23.67 11.92
CA VAL A 272 9.70 24.72 12.93
C VAL A 272 8.34 24.64 13.59
N THR A 273 8.30 24.62 14.93
CA THR A 273 7.03 24.67 15.65
C THR A 273 6.34 26.01 15.42
N SER A 274 5.01 25.99 15.25
CA SER A 274 4.21 27.19 14.99
C SER A 274 4.31 28.26 16.08
N THR A 275 4.74 27.87 17.29
CA THR A 275 4.90 28.75 18.45
C THR A 275 6.33 29.23 18.67
N ARG A 276 7.30 28.92 17.79
CA ARG A 276 8.73 29.23 18.00
C ARG A 276 9.00 30.72 18.24
N GLU A 277 8.23 31.59 17.60
CA GLU A 277 8.39 33.05 17.72
C GLU A 277 7.56 33.66 18.87
N ILE A 278 6.77 32.85 19.59
CA ILE A 278 6.00 33.32 20.73
C ILE A 278 6.94 33.45 21.94
N SER A 279 7.49 34.65 22.13
CA SER A 279 8.20 35.02 23.36
C SER A 279 7.19 35.56 24.39
N VAL A 280 6.99 34.82 25.48
CA VAL A 280 6.23 35.32 26.64
C VAL A 280 7.12 36.30 27.40
N SER A 281 6.62 37.50 27.73
CA SER A 281 7.39 38.49 28.48
C SER A 281 7.77 37.96 29.87
N ASN A 282 8.87 38.44 30.46
CA ASN A 282 9.30 37.97 31.79
C ASN A 282 8.23 38.15 32.88
N ILE A 283 7.36 39.15 32.72
CA ILE A 283 6.24 39.43 33.64
C ILE A 283 5.12 38.38 33.42
N ASP A 284 4.85 38.05 32.16
CA ASP A 284 3.82 37.07 31.79
C ASP A 284 4.27 35.61 32.03
N GLN A 285 5.56 35.38 32.29
CA GLN A 285 6.12 34.08 32.71
C GLN A 285 5.92 33.79 34.21
N GLU A 286 5.40 34.75 34.98
CA GLU A 286 5.14 34.55 36.41
C GLU A 286 4.12 33.42 36.65
N ILE A 287 4.48 32.51 37.55
CA ILE A 287 3.67 31.34 37.87
C ILE A 287 2.50 31.76 38.76
N ILE A 288 1.31 31.84 38.18
CA ILE A 288 0.07 32.04 38.91
C ILE A 288 -0.47 30.68 39.36
N MET A 289 -0.54 30.47 40.68
CA MET A 289 -1.18 29.28 41.24
C MET A 289 -2.71 29.39 41.06
N PRO A 290 -3.38 28.36 40.53
CA PRO A 290 -4.83 28.37 40.40
C PRO A 290 -5.49 28.59 41.76
N GLN A 291 -6.25 29.67 41.90
CA GLN A 291 -7.08 29.88 43.08
C GLN A 291 -8.21 28.84 43.01
N LEU A 292 -8.11 27.78 43.80
CA LEU A 292 -9.24 26.92 44.12
C LEU A 292 -10.28 27.82 44.80
N SER A 293 -11.25 28.32 44.04
CA SER A 293 -12.41 28.98 44.62
C SER A 293 -12.99 27.99 45.62
N LYS A 294 -13.00 28.39 46.90
CA LYS A 294 -13.82 27.72 47.90
C LYS A 294 -15.25 27.89 47.43
N VAL A 295 -15.76 26.92 46.67
CA VAL A 295 -17.19 26.73 46.48
C VAL A 295 -17.79 26.80 47.87
N GLY A 296 -18.59 27.84 48.11
CA GLY A 296 -19.24 28.07 49.38
C GLY A 296 -20.05 26.83 49.75
N ARG A 297 -19.55 26.05 50.70
CA ARG A 297 -20.35 25.04 51.37
C ARG A 297 -21.32 25.79 52.28
N ASN A 298 -22.54 25.98 51.80
CA ASN A 298 -23.68 26.04 52.69
C ASN A 298 -23.68 24.77 53.56
N SER A 299 -23.85 25.00 54.85
CA SER A 299 -23.82 24.01 55.91
C SER A 299 -24.75 22.81 55.64
N VAL A 300 -24.19 21.60 55.61
CA VAL A 300 -24.85 20.40 56.15
C VAL A 300 -23.76 19.53 56.77
N GLY A 301 -23.95 19.18 58.04
CA GLY A 301 -22.98 18.42 58.84
C GLY A 301 -22.75 17.00 58.31
N GLY A 302 -21.51 16.53 58.46
CA GLY A 302 -21.12 15.17 58.09
C GLY A 302 -19.64 14.92 58.33
N THR A 303 -19.36 14.27 59.45
CA THR A 303 -18.15 13.54 59.89
C THR A 303 -16.95 13.44 58.93
N GLY A 304 -15.78 13.82 59.46
CA GLY A 304 -14.53 13.96 58.73
C GLY A 304 -13.85 12.67 58.28
N LYS A 305 -13.08 12.79 57.20
CA LYS A 305 -11.90 11.97 56.89
C LYS A 305 -10.78 12.89 56.41
N LYS A 306 -9.64 12.85 57.12
CA LYS A 306 -8.41 13.57 56.78
C LYS A 306 -7.79 12.95 55.52
N PHE A 307 -7.61 13.72 54.45
CA PHE A 307 -6.69 13.38 53.37
C PHE A 307 -5.31 14.00 53.70
N LYS A 308 -4.32 13.15 53.99
CA LYS A 308 -2.91 13.54 54.11
C LYS A 308 -2.33 13.68 52.70
N LEU A 309 -1.93 14.90 52.33
CA LEU A 309 -1.12 15.13 51.13
C LEU A 309 0.31 14.64 51.41
N LEU A 310 0.78 13.65 50.64
CA LEU A 310 2.16 13.18 50.69
C LEU A 310 3.11 14.30 50.21
N LYS A 311 4.10 14.59 51.04
CA LYS A 311 5.21 15.51 50.79
C LYS A 311 6.16 14.82 49.81
N ALA A 312 6.08 15.15 48.52
CA ALA A 312 7.06 14.68 47.53
C ALA A 312 8.41 15.36 47.81
N ALA A 313 9.44 14.52 47.94
CA ALA A 313 10.79 14.89 48.32
C ALA A 313 11.47 15.78 47.27
N GLY A 314 12.40 16.61 47.75
CA GLY A 314 13.03 17.69 47.01
C GLY A 314 13.83 17.24 45.79
N PHE A 315 13.59 17.95 44.68
CA PHE A 315 14.55 18.09 43.60
C PHE A 315 15.09 19.51 43.63
N SER A 316 16.35 19.65 44.06
CA SER A 316 17.12 20.88 43.95
C SER A 316 17.74 20.93 42.55
N LEU A 317 17.24 21.83 41.70
CA LEU A 317 17.87 22.12 40.41
C LEU A 317 19.17 22.89 40.66
N LYS A 318 20.32 22.28 40.33
CA LYS A 318 21.62 22.96 40.28
C LYS A 318 21.79 23.59 38.89
N ASN A 319 22.13 24.87 38.87
CA ASN A 319 22.54 25.60 37.67
C ASN A 319 23.88 25.05 37.15
N VAL A 320 23.93 24.68 35.87
CA VAL A 320 25.18 24.35 35.17
C VAL A 320 25.62 25.57 34.38
N THR A 321 26.62 26.28 34.90
CA THR A 321 27.44 27.21 34.13
C THR A 321 28.91 26.92 34.41
N SER A 322 29.65 26.84 33.31
CA SER A 322 31.09 27.08 33.18
C SER A 322 32.05 25.99 33.68
N GLY A 323 32.63 25.31 32.68
CA GLY A 323 34.07 25.10 32.51
C GLY A 323 34.79 24.26 33.54
N ASP A 324 35.23 23.07 33.12
CA ASP A 324 36.55 22.51 33.48
C ASP A 324 36.92 21.43 32.46
N LYS A 325 38.08 21.58 31.81
CA LYS A 325 38.75 20.53 31.03
C LYS A 325 39.31 19.47 31.99
N PRO A 326 39.34 18.19 31.61
CA PRO A 326 40.37 17.30 32.11
C PRO A 326 41.37 16.92 31.02
N ASP A 327 42.54 16.57 31.51
CA ASP A 327 43.83 16.54 30.85
C ASP A 327 44.02 15.43 29.82
N SER A 328 44.96 15.73 28.92
CA SER A 328 45.66 14.79 28.04
C SER A 328 46.57 13.88 28.85
N ASP A 329 46.46 12.56 28.63
CA ASP A 329 47.59 11.64 28.72
C ASP A 329 47.47 10.60 27.59
N ASP A 330 48.57 10.50 26.85
CA ASP A 330 48.84 9.72 25.64
C ASP A 330 48.67 8.20 25.83
N ILE A 331 48.34 7.44 24.75
CA ILE A 331 49.09 6.25 24.25
C ILE A 331 48.71 5.96 22.77
N ASP A 332 49.69 6.18 21.90
CA ASP A 332 50.11 5.52 20.64
C ASP A 332 49.17 5.30 19.43
N GLU A 333 49.60 5.92 18.33
CA GLU A 333 49.28 5.59 16.93
C GLU A 333 49.86 4.22 16.53
N ASP A 334 49.07 3.40 15.82
CA ASP A 334 49.52 2.82 14.53
C ASP A 334 48.37 2.10 13.81
N PHE A 335 47.75 2.77 12.82
CA PHE A 335 47.06 2.08 11.72
C PHE A 335 47.22 2.90 10.43
N PRO A 336 47.57 2.26 9.31
CA PRO A 336 48.00 2.96 8.10
C PRO A 336 46.87 3.80 7.50
N ARG A 337 47.21 5.04 7.12
CA ARG A 337 46.39 5.91 6.28
C ARG A 337 46.18 5.20 4.93
N ASN A 338 44.95 4.76 4.67
CA ASN A 338 44.52 4.51 3.31
C ASN A 338 44.03 5.82 2.71
N ASP A 339 44.80 6.32 1.75
CA ASP A 339 44.40 7.37 0.84
C ASP A 339 43.09 6.96 0.14
N CYS A 340 42.03 7.74 0.34
CA CYS A 340 40.81 7.62 -0.45
C CYS A 340 41.11 8.05 -1.90
N PRO A 341 40.87 7.21 -2.92
CA PRO A 341 40.97 7.65 -4.30
C PRO A 341 39.86 8.67 -4.57
N GLY A 342 40.20 9.75 -5.26
CA GLY A 342 39.22 10.71 -5.77
C GLY A 342 38.12 10.03 -6.57
N VAL A 343 36.87 10.38 -6.28
CA VAL A 343 35.70 9.84 -6.96
C VAL A 343 35.62 10.43 -8.36
N ASP A 344 35.83 9.57 -9.34
CA ASP A 344 35.69 9.83 -10.77
C ASP A 344 34.21 10.04 -11.13
N GLU A 345 33.89 11.09 -11.89
CA GLU A 345 32.53 11.56 -12.21
C GLU A 345 31.75 10.62 -13.16
N SER A 346 32.31 9.47 -13.55
CA SER A 346 31.68 8.50 -14.45
C SER A 346 31.23 7.23 -13.72
N HIS A 347 30.29 7.34 -12.77
CA HIS A 347 29.79 6.17 -12.04
C HIS A 347 28.79 5.34 -12.89
N PRO A 348 29.05 4.04 -13.16
CA PRO A 348 28.25 3.19 -14.06
C PRO A 348 26.76 3.06 -13.71
N LEU A 349 26.41 3.27 -12.43
CA LEU A 349 25.02 3.23 -11.95
C LEU A 349 24.15 4.37 -12.49
N CYS A 350 24.74 5.55 -12.76
CA CYS A 350 23.98 6.68 -13.31
C CYS A 350 23.56 6.40 -14.76
N GLU A 351 24.51 5.91 -15.56
CA GLU A 351 24.25 5.51 -16.95
C GLU A 351 23.28 4.31 -17.04
N ALA A 352 23.37 3.36 -16.09
CA ALA A 352 22.43 2.23 -16.02
C ALA A 352 20.99 2.68 -15.69
N PHE A 353 20.83 3.69 -14.83
CA PHE A 353 19.52 4.22 -14.46
C PHE A 353 18.88 5.02 -15.61
N GLU A 354 19.66 5.83 -16.32
CA GLU A 354 19.18 6.53 -17.51
C GLU A 354 18.81 5.58 -18.65
N LYS A 355 19.61 4.51 -18.87
CA LYS A 355 19.27 3.44 -19.83
C LYS A 355 17.94 2.77 -19.47
N LEU A 356 17.71 2.43 -18.20
CA LEU A 356 16.43 1.86 -17.74
C LEU A 356 15.24 2.81 -17.93
N ARG A 357 15.43 4.11 -17.65
CA ARG A 357 14.37 5.11 -17.85
C ARG A 357 14.02 5.26 -19.32
N LYS A 358 15.02 5.29 -20.20
CA LYS A 358 14.84 5.39 -21.66
C LYS A 358 14.17 4.13 -22.22
N GLN A 359 14.57 2.95 -21.74
CA GLN A 359 13.97 1.67 -22.11
C GLN A 359 12.48 1.59 -21.75
N ARG A 360 12.09 2.06 -20.54
CA ARG A 360 10.66 2.12 -20.15
C ARG A 360 9.85 3.07 -21.03
N SER A 361 10.42 4.23 -21.38
CA SER A 361 9.77 5.21 -22.27
C SER A 361 9.56 4.65 -23.67
N GLU A 362 10.56 3.93 -24.21
CA GLU A 362 10.48 3.31 -25.53
C GLU A 362 9.49 2.12 -25.56
N ASP A 363 9.43 1.33 -24.49
CA ASP A 363 8.46 0.23 -24.37
C ASP A 363 7.01 0.76 -24.29
N GLN A 364 6.80 1.88 -23.58
CA GLN A 364 5.50 2.55 -23.52
C GLN A 364 5.09 3.09 -24.91
N GLN A 365 6.01 3.69 -25.65
CA GLN A 365 5.76 4.16 -27.02
C GLN A 365 5.44 3.02 -27.99
N LYS A 366 6.15 1.89 -27.90
CA LYS A 366 5.88 0.70 -28.73
C LYS A 366 4.51 0.10 -28.42
N ARG A 367 4.06 0.09 -27.16
CA ARG A 367 2.71 -0.35 -26.77
C ARG A 367 1.63 0.55 -27.40
N LEU A 368 1.81 1.86 -27.32
CA LEU A 368 0.92 2.85 -27.96
C LEU A 368 0.85 2.66 -29.47
N GLN A 369 1.97 2.44 -30.15
CA GLN A 369 1.99 2.19 -31.60
C GLN A 369 1.26 0.90 -31.98
N ARG A 370 1.45 -0.20 -31.22
CA ARG A 370 0.71 -1.45 -31.46
C ARG A 370 -0.79 -1.29 -31.27
N MET A 371 -1.21 -0.51 -30.28
CA MET A 371 -2.64 -0.20 -30.09
C MET A 371 -3.19 0.60 -31.26
N LEU A 372 -2.47 1.61 -31.73
CA LEU A 372 -2.87 2.39 -32.91
C LEU A 372 -2.97 1.54 -34.19
N GLU A 373 -2.05 0.60 -34.40
CA GLU A 373 -2.12 -0.34 -35.53
C GLU A 373 -3.30 -1.31 -35.41
N HIS A 374 -3.60 -1.79 -34.20
CA HIS A 374 -4.78 -2.61 -33.94
C HIS A 374 -6.09 -1.86 -34.18
N LEU A 375 -6.14 -0.58 -33.81
CA LEU A 375 -7.29 0.30 -34.07
C LEU A 375 -7.46 0.55 -35.57
N LYS A 376 -6.38 0.87 -36.29
CA LYS A 376 -6.42 1.04 -37.76
C LYS A 376 -6.90 -0.23 -38.49
N LYS A 377 -6.40 -1.40 -38.11
CA LYS A 377 -6.86 -2.68 -38.68
C LYS A 377 -8.32 -2.99 -38.34
N LYS A 378 -8.83 -2.48 -37.22
CA LYS A 378 -10.23 -2.65 -36.81
C LYS A 378 -11.15 -1.69 -37.57
N ASP A 379 -10.66 -0.51 -37.93
CA ASP A 379 -11.36 0.46 -38.78
C ASP A 379 -11.38 0.02 -40.25
N GLU A 380 -10.26 -0.51 -40.77
CA GLU A 380 -10.20 -1.07 -42.14
C GLU A 380 -11.20 -2.22 -42.34
N LYS A 381 -11.35 -3.10 -41.32
CA LYS A 381 -12.35 -4.19 -41.31
C LYS A 381 -13.81 -3.76 -41.14
N LYS A 382 -14.07 -2.47 -40.87
CA LYS A 382 -15.43 -1.92 -40.83
C LYS A 382 -15.83 -1.21 -42.12
N THR A 383 -14.87 -0.97 -43.01
CA THR A 383 -15.06 -0.30 -44.31
C THR A 383 -15.09 -1.24 -45.51
N GLU A 384 -14.82 -2.54 -45.30
CA GLU A 384 -15.21 -3.65 -46.19
C GLU A 384 -16.50 -4.29 -45.68
#